data_AF-A0A6N2B6K2-F1
#
_entry.id   AF-A0A6N2B6K2-F1
#
_cell.length_a   1.000
_cell.length_b   1.000
_cell.length_c   1.000
_cell.angle_alpha   90.00
_cell.angle_beta   90.00
_cell.angle_gamma   90.00
#
_symmetry.space_group_name_H-M   'P 1'
#
loop_
_entity.id
_entity.type
_entity.pdbx_description
1 polymer ?
#
loop_
_entity_poly.entity_id
_entity_poly.type
_entity_poly.pdbx_seq_one_letter_code
_entity_poly.pdbx_strand_id
1 'polypeptide(L)'
;MESSCNNEESSAIVATFSRKDKNVCKRQKRRRESGYIVKNNEEEEVEEKILSLQKIVPGGETLGVDRLFEETAGYILQLQCQIKALKVLANFVEGNDKQRMKFGG
;
A
#
# COMPACT_ATOMS: atom_id res chain seq x y z
N MET A 1 -24.01 6.21 -62.10
CA MET A 1 -24.73 6.40 -63.38
C MET A 1 -24.74 5.02 -64.01
N GLU A 2 -25.83 4.27 -64.01
CA GLU A 2 -27.17 4.65 -64.42
C GLU A 2 -28.27 4.00 -63.57
N SER A 3 -29.37 4.73 -63.51
CA SER A 3 -30.70 4.35 -63.05
C SER A 3 -31.29 3.18 -63.83
N SER A 4 -32.15 2.40 -63.17
CA SER A 4 -33.55 2.29 -63.60
C SER A 4 -34.37 1.49 -62.58
N CYS A 5 -35.27 2.20 -61.92
CA CYS A 5 -36.44 1.64 -61.26
C CYS A 5 -37.45 1.22 -62.33
N ASN A 6 -38.06 0.04 -62.19
CA ASN A 6 -39.29 -0.30 -62.89
C ASN A 6 -40.41 -0.53 -61.87
N ASN A 7 -41.43 0.31 -61.99
CA ASN A 7 -42.72 0.24 -61.32
C ASN A 7 -43.61 -0.81 -61.99
N GLU A 8 -44.37 -1.58 -61.20
CA GLU A 8 -45.74 -1.99 -61.52
C GLU A 8 -46.50 -1.99 -60.19
N GLU A 9 -47.18 -0.89 -59.88
CA GLU A 9 -48.60 -0.65 -60.11
C GLU A 9 -49.55 -1.37 -59.14
N SER A 10 -50.35 -0.53 -58.48
CA SER A 10 -51.74 -0.78 -58.08
C SER A 10 -52.03 -1.88 -57.07
N SER A 11 -52.34 -1.48 -55.84
CA SER A 11 -53.73 -1.12 -55.50
C SER A 11 -53.86 -0.94 -53.98
N ALA A 12 -54.62 0.06 -53.58
CA ALA A 12 -54.81 0.50 -52.21
C ALA A 12 -55.43 -0.59 -51.31
N ILE A 13 -54.92 -0.72 -50.08
CA ILE A 13 -55.79 -0.93 -48.91
C ILE A 13 -55.26 -0.13 -47.71
N VAL A 14 -56.18 0.64 -47.16
CA VAL A 14 -56.08 1.50 -45.98
C VAL A 14 -55.79 0.67 -44.71
N ALA A 15 -54.99 1.27 -43.84
CA ALA A 15 -54.57 0.76 -42.54
C ALA A 15 -55.74 0.46 -41.58
N THR A 16 -55.60 -0.59 -40.75
CA THR A 16 -56.19 -0.62 -39.39
C THR A 16 -55.42 -1.50 -38.39
N PHE A 17 -55.09 -0.87 -37.25
CA PHE A 17 -54.99 -1.34 -35.86
C PHE A 17 -54.12 -2.53 -35.41
N SER A 18 -53.05 -2.16 -34.68
CA SER A 18 -52.64 -2.62 -33.34
C SER A 18 -52.95 -4.04 -32.88
N ARG A 19 -51.88 -4.82 -32.58
CA ARG A 19 -51.67 -5.55 -31.30
C ARG A 19 -50.29 -6.25 -31.24
N LYS A 20 -49.47 -5.80 -30.29
CA LYS A 20 -48.53 -6.51 -29.38
C LYS A 20 -47.79 -7.76 -29.91
N ASP A 21 -46.45 -7.74 -29.94
CA ASP A 21 -45.65 -8.45 -28.92
C ASP A 21 -44.11 -8.36 -29.11
N LYS A 22 -43.46 -8.03 -27.98
CA LYS A 22 -42.18 -8.58 -27.47
C LYS A 22 -40.89 -8.27 -28.24
N ASN A 23 -40.39 -7.07 -27.96
CA ASN A 23 -39.00 -6.69 -27.71
C ASN A 23 -37.98 -7.84 -27.83
N VAL A 24 -37.24 -7.85 -28.95
CA VAL A 24 -35.96 -8.53 -29.06
C VAL A 24 -34.96 -7.78 -28.16
N CYS A 25 -34.73 -8.28 -26.94
CA CYS A 25 -33.58 -7.89 -26.14
C CYS A 25 -32.62 -9.09 -26.10
N LYS A 26 -31.75 -9.17 -27.10
CA LYS A 26 -30.65 -10.14 -27.12
C LYS A 26 -29.75 -9.83 -25.92
N ARG A 27 -29.74 -10.76 -24.97
CA ARG A 27 -28.89 -10.84 -23.77
C ARG A 27 -27.42 -10.67 -24.16
N GLN A 28 -26.93 -9.44 -24.22
CA GLN A 28 -25.51 -9.17 -24.41
C GLN A 28 -24.88 -8.96 -23.02
N LYS A 29 -24.53 -10.10 -22.41
CA LYS A 29 -23.79 -10.24 -21.16
C LYS A 29 -22.41 -9.58 -21.29
N ARG A 30 -22.34 -8.25 -21.17
CA ARG A 30 -21.05 -7.54 -21.01
C ARG A 30 -20.59 -7.68 -19.55
N ARG A 31 -20.12 -8.88 -19.20
CA ARG A 31 -19.17 -9.04 -18.09
C ARG A 31 -17.90 -8.31 -18.50
N ARG A 32 -17.75 -7.06 -18.08
CA ARG A 32 -16.43 -6.44 -18.01
C ARG A 32 -15.90 -6.80 -16.65
N GLU A 33 -14.86 -7.63 -16.65
CA GLU A 33 -14.08 -8.01 -15.49
C GLU A 33 -13.62 -6.73 -14.79
N SER A 34 -14.06 -6.55 -13.54
CA SER A 34 -13.34 -5.68 -12.62
C SER A 34 -12.04 -6.42 -12.33
N GLY A 35 -10.97 -6.02 -13.00
CA GLY A 35 -9.63 -6.53 -12.74
C GLY A 35 -9.23 -6.11 -11.34
N TYR A 36 -9.50 -6.97 -10.36
CA TYR A 36 -8.93 -6.83 -9.03
C TYR A 36 -7.45 -7.16 -9.20
N ILE A 37 -6.60 -6.13 -9.28
CA ILE A 37 -5.17 -6.32 -9.07
C ILE A 37 -5.07 -6.76 -7.62
N VAL A 38 -4.89 -8.07 -7.40
CA VAL A 38 -4.44 -8.59 -6.13
C VAL A 38 -3.01 -8.08 -5.99
N LYS A 39 -2.84 -6.89 -5.40
CA LYS A 39 -1.53 -6.49 -4.90
C LYS A 39 -1.13 -7.55 -3.88
N ASN A 40 0.07 -8.08 -4.01
CA ASN A 40 0.62 -8.99 -3.00
C ASN A 40 0.71 -8.20 -1.70
N ASN A 41 -0.11 -8.53 -0.70
CA ASN A 41 -0.09 -7.89 0.62
C ASN A 41 1.32 -7.87 1.23
N GLU A 42 2.16 -8.85 0.90
CA GLU A 42 3.52 -8.98 1.43
C GLU A 42 4.43 -7.80 1.07
N GLU A 43 4.31 -7.24 -0.14
CA GLU A 43 5.13 -6.11 -0.57
C GLU A 43 4.73 -4.82 0.16
N GLU A 44 3.43 -4.62 0.38
CA GLU A 44 2.88 -3.48 1.12
C GLU A 44 3.25 -3.53 2.60
N GLU A 45 3.25 -4.72 3.22
CA GLU A 45 3.70 -4.92 4.61
C GLU A 45 5.20 -4.64 4.78
N VAL A 46 6.03 -4.97 3.79
CA VAL A 46 7.47 -4.69 3.85
C VAL A 46 7.71 -3.18 3.75
N GLU A 47 7.00 -2.49 2.86
CA GLU A 47 7.12 -1.04 2.71
C GLU A 47 6.74 -0.30 4.01
N GLU A 48 5.68 -0.71 4.70
CA GLU A 48 5.30 -0.14 6.00
C GLU A 48 6.39 -0.34 7.08
N LYS A 49 7.03 -1.51 7.10
CA LYS A 49 8.14 -1.81 8.03
C LYS A 49 9.36 -0.95 7.73
N ILE A 50 9.68 -0.72 6.46
CA ILE A 50 10.77 0.15 6.04
C ILE A 50 10.47 1.60 6.46
N LEU A 51 9.26 2.11 6.23
CA LEU A 51 8.86 3.44 6.67
C LEU A 51 8.96 3.61 8.19
N SER A 52 8.52 2.59 8.93
CA SER A 52 8.64 2.58 10.40
C SER A 52 10.09 2.62 10.86
N LEU A 53 10.98 1.91 10.17
CA LEU A 53 12.40 1.91 10.46
C LEU A 53 13.06 3.26 10.13
N GLN A 54 12.75 3.87 8.99
CA GLN A 54 13.26 5.18 8.59
C GLN A 54 12.95 6.28 9.62
N LYS A 55 11.79 6.22 10.27
CA LYS A 55 11.37 7.20 11.29
C LYS A 55 12.21 7.17 12.56
N ILE A 56 12.74 6.00 12.94
CA ILE A 56 13.50 5.83 14.19
C ILE A 56 15.02 5.91 13.98
N VAL A 57 15.50 5.65 12.77
CA VAL A 57 16.92 5.70 12.44
C VAL A 57 17.32 7.15 12.13
N PRO A 58 18.38 7.69 12.75
CA PRO A 58 18.89 9.02 12.44
C PRO A 58 19.18 9.16 10.94
N GLY A 59 18.56 10.16 10.29
CA GLY A 59 18.71 10.38 8.83
C GLY A 59 17.93 9.41 7.94
N GLY A 60 17.17 8.45 8.51
CA GLY A 60 16.51 7.36 7.80
C GLY A 60 15.56 7.78 6.67
N GLU A 61 14.82 8.89 6.83
CA GLU A 61 13.87 9.39 5.82
C GLU A 61 14.53 9.74 4.46
N THR A 62 15.84 9.99 4.46
CA THR A 62 16.61 10.36 3.26
C THR A 62 17.44 9.21 2.70
N LEU A 63 17.45 8.05 3.37
CA LEU A 63 18.30 6.91 3.04
C LEU A 63 17.55 5.85 2.23
N GLY A 64 18.24 5.30 1.22
CA GLY A 64 17.80 4.07 0.55
C GLY A 64 17.95 2.85 1.45
N VAL A 65 17.27 1.75 1.10
CA VAL A 65 17.12 0.54 1.94
C VAL A 65 18.46 -0.04 2.42
N ASP A 66 19.46 -0.18 1.55
CA ASP A 66 20.75 -0.76 1.93
C ASP A 66 21.48 0.07 3.00
N ARG A 67 21.53 1.39 2.79
CA ARG A 67 22.15 2.32 3.76
C ARG A 67 21.32 2.44 5.03
N LEU A 68 20.00 2.34 4.93
CA LEU A 68 19.12 2.33 6.09
C LEU A 68 19.48 1.20 7.04
N PHE A 69 19.74 -0.01 6.52
CA PHE A 69 20.15 -1.14 7.36
C PHE A 69 21.55 -0.97 7.95
N GLU A 70 22.49 -0.39 7.21
CA GLU A 70 23.83 -0.10 7.73
C GLU A 70 23.78 0.93 8.87
N GLU A 71 23.08 2.05 8.66
CA GLU A 71 22.87 3.07 9.70
C GLU A 71 22.07 2.52 10.89
N THR A 72 21.10 1.63 10.64
CA THR A 72 20.38 0.93 11.71
C THR A 72 21.34 0.11 12.58
N ALA A 73 22.24 -0.67 11.95
CA ALA A 73 23.21 -1.47 12.67
C ALA A 73 24.16 -0.60 13.50
N GLY A 74 24.65 0.50 12.90
CA GLY A 74 25.47 1.49 13.59
C GLY A 74 24.76 2.13 14.78
N TYR A 75 23.50 2.56 14.58
CA TYR A 75 22.71 3.21 15.61
C TYR A 75 22.40 2.27 16.78
N ILE A 76 22.02 1.02 16.52
CA ILE A 76 21.82 0.00 17.57
C ILE A 76 23.10 -0.18 18.39
N LEU A 77 24.26 -0.31 17.73
CA LEU A 77 25.53 -0.47 18.41
C LEU A 77 25.88 0.75 19.27
N GLN A 78 25.66 1.96 18.76
CA GLN A 78 25.88 3.20 19.48
C GLN A 78 25.00 3.28 20.74
N LEU A 79 23.70 2.99 20.62
CA LEU A 79 22.77 2.96 21.76
C LEU A 79 23.22 1.95 22.81
N GLN A 80 23.66 0.76 22.40
CA GLN A 80 24.19 -0.24 23.32
C GLN A 80 25.45 0.24 24.06
N CYS A 81 26.38 0.89 23.34
CA CYS A 81 27.58 1.47 23.95
C CYS A 81 27.24 2.55 24.96
N GLN A 82 26.30 3.44 24.64
CA GLN A 82 25.81 4.48 25.55
C GLN A 82 25.22 3.87 26.84
N ILE A 83 24.34 2.87 26.72
CA ILE A 83 23.74 2.20 27.87
C ILE A 83 24.82 1.50 28.72
N LYS A 84 25.78 0.81 28.10
CA LYS A 84 26.88 0.14 28.82
C LYS A 84 27.73 1.16 29.60
N ALA A 85 28.08 2.28 28.97
CA ALA A 85 28.85 3.34 29.64
C ALA A 85 28.08 3.92 30.83
N LEU A 86 26.80 4.26 30.65
CA LEU A 86 25.97 4.78 31.74
C LEU A 86 25.80 3.78 32.88
N LYS A 87 25.67 2.48 32.59
CA LYS A 87 25.63 1.43 33.61
C LYS A 87 26.93 1.34 34.41
N VAL A 88 28.08 1.43 33.74
CA VAL A 88 29.38 1.43 34.43
C VAL A 88 29.50 2.66 35.33
N LEU A 89 29.13 3.84 34.84
CA LEU A 89 29.14 5.07 35.63
C LEU A 89 28.16 5.01 36.80
N ALA A 90 26.94 4.52 36.59
CA ALA A 90 25.95 4.36 37.65
C ALA A 90 26.45 3.40 38.74
N ASN A 91 27.00 2.25 38.36
CA ASN A 91 27.58 1.29 39.30
C ASN A 91 28.77 1.87 40.07
N PHE A 92 29.58 2.71 39.42
CA PHE A 92 30.69 3.40 40.07
C PHE A 92 30.20 4.38 41.14
N VAL A 93 29.20 5.20 40.82
CA VAL A 93 28.59 6.14 41.78
C VAL A 93 27.95 5.39 42.94
N GLU A 94 27.14 4.36 42.65
CA GLU A 94 26.48 3.54 43.70
C GLU A 94 27.51 2.79 44.58
N GLY A 95 28.60 2.32 43.98
CA GLY A 95 29.71 1.68 44.70
C GLY A 95 30.42 2.65 45.66
N ASN A 96 30.62 3.91 45.24
CA ASN A 96 31.24 4.93 46.08
C ASN A 96 30.35 5.36 47.25
N ASP A 97 29.04 5.46 47.05
CA ASP A 97 28.10 5.80 48.13
C ASP A 97 28.12 4.74 49.25
N LYS A 98 28.26 3.46 48.89
CA LYS A 98 28.41 2.35 49.86
C LYS A 98 29.74 2.38 50.61
N GLN A 99 30.80 2.99 50.06
CA GLN A 99 32.06 3.18 50.77
C GLN A 99 32.04 4.38 51.70
N ARG A 100 31.38 5.48 51.32
CA ARG A 100 31.24 6.68 52.16
C ARG A 100 30.42 6.43 53.43
N MET A 101 29.45 5.52 53.37
CA MET A 101 28.63 5.10 54.53
C MET A 101 29.38 4.24 55.56
N LYS A 102 30.62 3.80 55.29
CA LYS A 102 31.41 2.93 56.19
C LYS A 102 32.45 3.66 57.05
N PHE A 103 32.63 4.97 56.86
CA PHE A 103 33.61 5.77 57.63
C PHE A 103 32.98 6.69 58.69
N GLY A 104 31.74 6.43 59.11
CA GLY A 104 31.14 7.09 60.28
C GLY A 104 31.40 6.27 61.53
N GLY A 105 32.50 6.58 62.24
CA GLY A 105 32.75 6.13 63.62
C GLY A 105 32.13 7.07 64.63
#